data_AF-A0A4Q2A3F2-F1
#
_entry.id   AF-A0A4Q2A3F2-F1
#
_cell.length_a   1.000
_cell.length_b   1.000
_cell.length_c   1.000
_cell.angle_alpha   90.00
_cell.angle_beta   90.00
_cell.angle_gamma   90.00
#
_symmetry.space_group_name_H-M   'P 1'
#
loop_
_entity.id
_entity.type
_entity.pdbx_description
1 polymer ?
#
loop_
_entity_poly.entity_id
_entity_poly.type
_entity_poly.pdbx_seq_one_letter_code
_entity_poly.pdbx_strand_id
1 'polypeptide(L)'
;MKKENLVEIYKTHDMGDIPIEKTIKAVESLGQFLLQRDLTFETAHIEAIEEYVSYLVKYHHNDAETLLAIAYYFNAIKRTDAYHYFKSLFNSHEIFETIKQRVVTYAGIGALEKLFSGLKYPPLGTPPTAFGSFTQDLMDKMQEHLSADVYKKVLTTTKPKNHEDYIYEKQVYRNLGLPEFDQTNHHHHLPIRSDFDKKIKWRQ
;
A
#
# COMPACT_ATOMS: atom_id res chain seq x y z
N MET A 1 -10.40 -18.22 18.03
CA MET A 1 -9.51 -17.10 18.41
C MET A 1 -10.09 -16.41 19.64
N LYS A 2 -9.30 -16.22 20.71
CA LYS A 2 -9.76 -15.45 21.88
C LYS A 2 -9.39 -13.98 21.68
N LYS A 3 -10.37 -13.09 21.87
CA LYS A 3 -10.24 -11.63 21.71
C LYS A 3 -9.07 -11.05 22.52
N GLU A 4 -8.77 -11.66 23.68
CA GLU A 4 -7.65 -11.27 24.54
C GLU A 4 -6.29 -11.33 23.82
N ASN A 5 -6.05 -12.34 22.98
CA ASN A 5 -4.77 -12.51 22.26
C ASN A 5 -4.56 -11.42 21.20
N LEU A 6 -5.64 -10.94 20.58
CA LEU A 6 -5.61 -9.86 19.59
C LEU A 6 -5.20 -8.54 20.24
N VAL A 7 -5.72 -8.25 21.44
CA VAL A 7 -5.40 -7.03 22.20
C VAL A 7 -3.94 -7.02 22.68
N GLU A 8 -3.41 -8.17 23.07
CA GLU A 8 -2.02 -8.31 23.52
C GLU A 8 -1.02 -8.21 22.35
N ILE A 9 -1.37 -8.80 21.21
CA ILE A 9 -0.68 -8.59 19.92
C ILE A 9 -0.69 -7.10 19.55
N TYR A 10 -1.80 -6.40 19.77
CA TYR A 10 -1.98 -4.96 19.53
C TYR A 10 -1.08 -4.08 20.37
N LYS A 11 -0.91 -4.39 21.66
CA LYS A 11 -0.09 -3.59 22.56
C LYS A 11 1.41 -3.79 22.36
N THR A 12 1.81 -4.93 21.80
CA THR A 12 3.22 -5.31 21.62
C THR A 12 3.81 -4.89 20.29
N HIS A 13 2.96 -4.54 19.31
CA HIS A 13 3.38 -4.08 17.99
C HIS A 13 2.89 -2.64 17.79
N ASP A 14 3.78 -1.75 17.35
CA ASP A 14 3.47 -0.35 17.04
C ASP A 14 2.58 -0.27 15.78
N MET A 15 1.28 -0.53 15.97
CA MET A 15 0.27 -0.68 14.92
C MET A 15 -0.18 0.66 14.31
N GLY A 16 0.46 1.78 14.68
CA GLY A 16 0.01 3.11 14.34
C GLY A 16 -1.32 3.48 15.01
N ASP A 17 -1.97 4.53 14.51
CA ASP A 17 -3.17 5.14 15.11
C ASP A 17 -4.49 4.38 14.80
N ILE A 18 -4.45 3.11 14.36
CA ILE A 18 -5.67 2.37 13.99
C ILE A 18 -6.46 1.99 15.26
N PRO A 19 -7.76 2.34 15.36
CA PRO A 19 -8.58 1.97 16.51
C PRO A 19 -8.69 0.45 16.68
N ILE A 20 -8.46 -0.04 17.90
CA ILE A 20 -8.41 -1.48 18.21
C ILE A 20 -9.73 -2.19 17.85
N GLU A 21 -10.86 -1.52 18.01
CA GLU A 21 -12.18 -2.05 17.66
C GLU A 21 -12.31 -2.30 16.15
N LYS A 22 -11.74 -1.40 15.34
CA LYS A 22 -11.76 -1.54 13.88
C LYS A 22 -10.95 -2.76 13.47
N THR A 23 -9.82 -2.99 14.11
CA THR A 23 -9.01 -4.16 13.80
C THR A 23 -9.66 -5.46 14.23
N ILE A 24 -10.18 -5.51 15.45
CA ILE A 24 -10.90 -6.70 15.91
C ILE A 24 -12.00 -7.04 14.90
N LYS A 25 -12.78 -6.05 14.46
CA LYS A 25 -13.83 -6.24 13.46
C LYS A 25 -13.28 -6.72 12.10
N ALA A 26 -12.19 -6.15 11.62
CA ALA A 26 -11.58 -6.52 10.33
C ALA A 26 -11.07 -7.98 10.36
N VAL A 27 -10.37 -8.36 11.43
CA VAL A 27 -9.83 -9.71 11.60
C VAL A 27 -10.93 -10.72 11.85
N GLU A 28 -11.95 -10.40 12.66
CA GLU A 28 -13.13 -11.24 12.85
C GLU A 28 -13.87 -11.48 11.54
N SER A 29 -14.04 -10.45 10.71
CA SER A 29 -14.71 -10.56 9.41
C SER A 29 -13.96 -11.51 8.47
N LEU A 30 -12.63 -11.41 8.39
CA LEU A 30 -11.81 -12.36 7.65
C LEU A 30 -11.92 -13.77 8.25
N GLY A 31 -11.87 -13.89 9.57
CA GLY A 31 -12.00 -15.17 10.26
C GLY A 31 -13.31 -15.88 9.93
N GLN A 32 -14.44 -15.16 9.90
CA GLN A 32 -15.72 -15.71 9.48
C GLN A 32 -15.71 -16.14 8.01
N PHE A 33 -15.10 -15.35 7.13
CA PHE A 33 -14.96 -15.69 5.71
C PHE A 33 -14.14 -16.97 5.48
N LEU A 34 -13.06 -17.16 6.24
CA LEU A 34 -12.22 -18.36 6.18
C LEU A 34 -12.94 -19.58 6.76
N LEU A 35 -13.65 -19.42 7.87
CA LEU A 35 -14.40 -20.51 8.50
C LEU A 35 -15.51 -21.05 7.59
N GLN A 36 -16.15 -20.20 6.79
CA GLN A 36 -17.13 -20.64 5.78
C GLN A 36 -16.52 -21.54 4.68
N ARG A 37 -15.18 -21.64 4.61
CA ARG A 37 -14.42 -22.48 3.69
C ARG A 37 -13.64 -23.57 4.40
N ASP A 38 -13.95 -23.84 5.67
CA ASP A 38 -13.22 -24.78 6.53
C ASP A 38 -11.72 -24.46 6.68
N LEU A 39 -11.35 -23.17 6.59
CA LEU A 39 -9.99 -22.67 6.75
C LEU A 39 -9.82 -21.92 8.08
N THR A 40 -8.58 -21.88 8.57
CA THR A 40 -8.16 -21.04 9.70
C THR A 40 -7.13 -20.01 9.24
N PHE A 41 -6.74 -19.08 10.12
CA PHE A 41 -5.68 -18.14 9.80
C PHE A 41 -4.32 -18.81 9.55
N GLU A 42 -4.10 -20.01 10.11
CA GLU A 42 -2.88 -20.80 9.95
C GLU A 42 -2.91 -21.67 8.69
N THR A 43 -4.09 -22.15 8.28
CA THR A 43 -4.22 -23.07 7.14
C THR A 43 -4.64 -22.39 5.83
N ALA A 44 -5.15 -21.15 5.89
CA ALA A 44 -5.56 -20.43 4.70
C ALA A 44 -4.37 -20.22 3.73
N HIS A 45 -4.58 -20.64 2.48
CA HIS A 45 -3.70 -20.34 1.36
C HIS A 45 -3.90 -18.88 0.89
N ILE A 46 -2.92 -18.35 0.14
CA ILE A 46 -2.95 -16.95 -0.32
C ILE A 46 -4.16 -16.69 -1.21
N GLU A 47 -4.57 -17.66 -2.02
CA GLU A 47 -5.71 -17.58 -2.92
C GLU A 47 -7.02 -17.30 -2.16
N ALA A 48 -7.21 -17.91 -0.99
CA ALA A 48 -8.38 -17.64 -0.15
C ALA A 48 -8.35 -16.22 0.44
N ILE A 49 -7.16 -15.69 0.71
CA ILE A 49 -6.96 -14.32 1.20
C ILE A 49 -7.20 -13.32 0.04
N GLU A 50 -6.73 -13.64 -1.17
CA GLU A 50 -6.98 -12.86 -2.40
C GLU A 50 -8.48 -12.78 -2.72
N GLU A 51 -9.20 -13.90 -2.57
CA GLU A 51 -10.67 -13.92 -2.69
C GLU A 51 -11.33 -12.98 -1.67
N TYR A 52 -10.86 -12.97 -0.42
CA TYR A 52 -11.40 -12.07 0.60
C TYR A 52 -11.14 -10.60 0.27
N VAL A 53 -9.93 -10.25 -0.18
CA VAL A 53 -9.63 -8.88 -0.60
C VAL A 53 -10.47 -8.48 -1.81
N SER A 54 -10.66 -9.39 -2.77
CA SER A 54 -11.54 -9.17 -3.92
C SER A 54 -12.99 -8.93 -3.49
N TYR A 55 -13.46 -9.66 -2.47
CA TYR A 55 -14.75 -9.42 -1.83
C TYR A 55 -14.81 -8.02 -1.21
N LEU A 56 -13.81 -7.60 -0.44
CA LEU A 56 -13.76 -6.25 0.14
C LEU A 56 -13.81 -5.17 -0.95
N VAL A 57 -13.07 -5.35 -2.04
CA VAL A 57 -13.07 -4.42 -3.18
C VAL A 57 -14.45 -4.34 -3.83
N LYS A 58 -15.07 -5.49 -4.10
CA LYS A 58 -16.39 -5.58 -4.74
C LYS A 58 -17.48 -4.86 -3.93
N TYR A 59 -17.39 -4.91 -2.60
CA TYR A 59 -18.38 -4.31 -1.69
C TYR A 59 -17.89 -2.99 -1.05
N HIS A 60 -16.81 -2.40 -1.55
CA HIS A 60 -16.27 -1.11 -1.07
C HIS A 60 -15.93 -1.08 0.42
N HIS A 61 -15.44 -2.20 0.96
CA HIS A 61 -14.97 -2.36 2.35
C HIS A 61 -13.43 -2.49 2.43
N ASN A 62 -12.72 -2.14 1.35
CA ASN A 62 -11.28 -2.28 1.17
C ASN A 62 -10.49 -1.02 1.61
N ASP A 63 -10.91 -0.35 2.67
CA ASP A 63 -10.19 0.83 3.16
C ASP A 63 -8.81 0.48 3.76
N ALA A 64 -7.90 1.46 3.75
CA ALA A 64 -6.50 1.24 4.14
C ALA A 64 -6.35 0.72 5.56
N GLU A 65 -7.12 1.25 6.52
CA GLU A 65 -7.05 0.83 7.91
C GLU A 65 -7.51 -0.63 8.05
N THR A 66 -8.56 -1.04 7.33
CA THR A 66 -9.04 -2.43 7.31
C THR A 66 -7.97 -3.40 6.78
N LEU A 67 -7.32 -3.06 5.66
CA LEU A 67 -6.28 -3.92 5.08
C LEU A 67 -5.00 -3.93 5.93
N LEU A 68 -4.61 -2.81 6.54
CA LEU A 68 -3.46 -2.72 7.47
C LEU A 68 -3.70 -3.52 8.75
N ALA A 69 -4.90 -3.41 9.32
CA ALA A 69 -5.30 -4.16 10.50
C ALA A 69 -5.12 -5.67 10.30
N ILE A 70 -5.53 -6.19 9.14
CA ILE A 70 -5.37 -7.60 8.78
C ILE A 70 -3.89 -7.94 8.54
N ALA A 71 -3.15 -7.07 7.83
CA ALA A 71 -1.73 -7.26 7.57
C ALA A 71 -0.94 -7.44 8.88
N TYR A 72 -1.15 -6.55 9.85
CA TYR A 72 -0.45 -6.61 11.13
C TYR A 72 -0.87 -7.82 11.97
N TYR A 73 -2.12 -8.25 11.88
CA TYR A 73 -2.53 -9.50 12.50
C TYR A 73 -1.73 -10.69 11.94
N PHE A 74 -1.60 -10.80 10.61
CA PHE A 74 -0.80 -11.85 9.99
C PHE A 74 0.69 -11.77 10.35
N ASN A 75 1.25 -10.57 10.48
CA ASN A 75 2.61 -10.37 10.99
C ASN A 75 2.77 -10.93 12.41
N ALA A 76 1.81 -10.65 13.30
CA ALA A 76 1.87 -11.08 14.70
C ALA A 76 1.77 -12.59 14.88
N ILE A 77 0.96 -13.26 14.05
CA ILE A 77 0.89 -14.74 14.03
C ILE A 77 1.98 -15.38 13.15
N LYS A 78 2.94 -14.58 12.67
CA LYS A 78 4.10 -15.01 11.86
C LYS A 78 3.74 -15.69 10.52
N ARG A 79 2.57 -15.36 9.96
CA ARG A 79 2.19 -15.69 8.57
C ARG A 79 2.76 -14.64 7.62
N THR A 80 4.07 -14.73 7.39
CA THR A 80 4.84 -13.74 6.62
C THR A 80 4.44 -13.68 5.16
N ASP A 81 4.00 -14.79 4.58
CA ASP A 81 3.42 -14.89 3.24
C ASP A 81 2.20 -13.97 3.09
N ALA A 82 1.22 -14.10 3.99
CA ALA A 82 0.01 -13.29 4.00
C ALA A 82 0.34 -11.82 4.30
N TYR A 83 1.24 -11.55 5.24
CA TYR A 83 1.69 -10.19 5.52
C TYR A 83 2.33 -9.51 4.30
N HIS A 84 3.23 -10.21 3.59
CA HIS A 84 3.86 -9.69 2.38
C HIS A 84 2.85 -9.46 1.25
N TYR A 85 1.86 -10.35 1.11
CA TYR A 85 0.75 -10.13 0.20
C TYR A 85 0.05 -8.80 0.48
N PHE A 86 -0.38 -8.55 1.73
CA PHE A 86 -1.01 -7.26 2.07
C PHE A 86 -0.08 -6.07 1.83
N LYS A 87 1.21 -6.15 2.19
CA LYS A 87 2.17 -5.06 1.89
C LYS A 87 2.25 -4.76 0.39
N SER A 88 2.18 -5.79 -0.46
CA SER A 88 2.24 -5.61 -1.91
C SER A 88 1.08 -4.76 -2.45
N LEU A 89 -0.10 -4.83 -1.83
CA LEU A 89 -1.29 -4.07 -2.20
C LEU A 89 -1.14 -2.56 -1.94
N PHE A 90 -0.36 -2.18 -0.92
CA PHE A 90 -0.05 -0.78 -0.63
C PHE A 90 1.06 -0.26 -1.54
N ASN A 91 2.14 -1.04 -1.68
CA ASN A 91 3.29 -0.65 -2.51
C ASN A 91 2.88 -0.36 -3.95
N SER A 92 1.97 -1.18 -4.51
CA SER A 92 1.47 -0.98 -5.88
C SER A 92 0.71 0.33 -6.04
N HIS A 93 -0.02 0.76 -5.00
CA HIS A 93 -0.76 2.02 -5.01
C HIS A 93 0.17 3.23 -4.83
N GLU A 94 1.19 3.13 -3.96
CA GLU A 94 2.18 4.19 -3.71
C GLU A 94 3.02 4.56 -4.94
N ILE A 95 3.28 3.58 -5.83
CA ILE A 95 3.98 3.83 -7.10
C ILE A 95 3.22 4.88 -7.93
N PHE A 96 1.89 4.83 -7.95
CA PHE A 96 1.10 5.79 -8.72
C PHE A 96 1.15 7.19 -8.11
N GLU A 97 1.15 7.31 -6.79
CA GLU A 97 1.34 8.60 -6.13
C GLU A 97 2.72 9.18 -6.41
N THR A 98 3.75 8.33 -6.45
CA THR A 98 5.11 8.74 -6.85
C THR A 98 5.15 9.24 -8.30
N ILE A 99 4.45 8.56 -9.22
CA ILE A 99 4.33 9.00 -10.62
C ILE A 99 3.62 10.35 -10.69
N LYS A 100 2.48 10.53 -10.01
CA LYS A 100 1.76 11.82 -9.95
C LYS A 100 2.65 12.95 -9.46
N GLN A 101 3.39 12.73 -8.37
CA GLN A 101 4.32 13.73 -7.83
C GLN A 101 5.36 14.14 -8.87
N ARG A 102 5.98 13.17 -9.56
CA ARG A 102 6.98 13.46 -10.60
C ARG A 102 6.39 14.16 -11.81
N VAL A 103 5.17 13.82 -12.22
CA VAL A 103 4.45 14.55 -13.28
C VAL A 103 4.30 16.01 -12.88
N VAL A 104 3.86 16.31 -11.66
CA VAL A 104 3.75 17.69 -11.18
C VAL A 104 5.11 18.38 -11.17
N THR A 105 6.16 17.70 -10.69
CA THR A 105 7.52 18.25 -10.63
C THR A 105 8.09 18.61 -12.00
N TYR A 106 7.91 17.76 -13.01
CA TYR A 106 8.57 17.92 -14.31
C TYR A 106 7.68 18.52 -15.42
N ALA A 107 6.35 18.45 -15.28
CA ALA A 107 5.39 18.87 -16.29
C ALA A 107 4.29 19.81 -15.75
N GLY A 108 4.22 20.01 -14.42
CA GLY A 108 3.23 20.86 -13.77
C GLY A 108 1.85 20.21 -13.59
N ILE A 109 0.98 20.91 -12.85
CA ILE A 109 -0.34 20.39 -12.46
C ILE A 109 -1.29 20.21 -13.66
N GLY A 110 -1.19 21.06 -14.69
CA GLY A 110 -2.02 20.92 -15.89
C GLY A 110 -1.74 19.65 -16.69
N ALA A 111 -0.50 19.14 -16.65
CA ALA A 111 -0.17 17.84 -17.25
C ALA A 111 -0.74 16.68 -16.41
N LEU A 112 -0.68 16.79 -15.08
CA LEU A 112 -1.30 15.81 -14.18
C LEU A 112 -2.79 15.63 -14.48
N GLU A 113 -3.54 16.74 -14.58
CA GLU A 113 -4.97 16.69 -14.86
C GLU A 113 -5.27 16.01 -16.20
N LYS A 114 -4.52 16.32 -17.26
CA LYS A 114 -4.70 15.68 -18.58
C LYS A 114 -4.41 14.17 -18.55
N LEU A 115 -3.32 13.79 -17.89
CA LEU A 115 -2.89 12.39 -17.80
C LEU A 115 -3.87 11.55 -16.98
N PHE A 116 -4.33 12.05 -15.85
CA PHE A 116 -5.17 11.27 -14.94
C PHE A 116 -6.67 11.46 -15.13
N SER A 117 -7.10 12.47 -15.90
CA SER A 117 -8.51 12.64 -16.25
C SER A 117 -9.04 11.41 -17.01
N GLY A 118 -10.18 10.88 -16.56
CA GLY A 118 -10.84 9.74 -17.19
C GLY A 118 -10.15 8.38 -16.97
N LEU A 119 -9.01 8.32 -16.28
CA LEU A 119 -8.41 7.05 -15.88
C LEU A 119 -9.20 6.42 -14.73
N LYS A 120 -9.54 5.14 -14.87
CA LYS A 120 -10.18 4.37 -13.80
C LYS A 120 -9.11 3.83 -12.87
N TYR A 121 -8.89 4.52 -11.76
CA TYR A 121 -7.92 4.07 -10.75
C TYR A 121 -8.27 2.68 -10.21
N PRO A 122 -7.32 1.73 -10.18
CA PRO A 122 -7.51 0.47 -9.50
C PRO A 122 -7.81 0.74 -8.01
N PRO A 123 -8.89 0.20 -7.45
CA PRO A 123 -9.18 0.35 -6.03
C PRO A 123 -8.10 -0.31 -5.17
N LEU A 124 -7.88 0.20 -3.96
CA LEU A 124 -6.92 -0.37 -3.01
C LEU A 124 -7.22 -1.86 -2.77
N GLY A 125 -6.20 -2.71 -2.76
CA GLY A 125 -6.39 -4.16 -2.66
C GLY A 125 -6.59 -4.86 -4.00
N THR A 126 -6.63 -4.13 -5.12
CA THR A 126 -6.47 -4.75 -6.44
C THR A 126 -5.06 -5.35 -6.55
N PRO A 127 -4.90 -6.61 -6.97
CA PRO A 127 -3.58 -7.22 -7.10
C PRO A 127 -2.80 -6.56 -8.26
N PRO A 128 -1.45 -6.48 -8.17
CA PRO A 128 -0.63 -5.87 -9.22
C PRO A 128 -0.82 -6.50 -10.61
N THR A 129 -1.14 -7.80 -10.66
CA THR A 129 -1.41 -8.54 -11.90
C THR A 129 -2.64 -8.01 -12.67
N ALA A 130 -3.58 -7.36 -11.97
CA ALA A 130 -4.77 -6.77 -12.57
C ALA A 130 -4.58 -5.31 -13.02
N PHE A 131 -3.39 -4.73 -12.87
CA PHE A 131 -3.13 -3.33 -13.21
C PHE A 131 -2.87 -3.10 -14.70
N GLY A 132 -2.74 -4.17 -15.49
CA GLY A 132 -2.27 -4.11 -16.89
C GLY A 132 -3.00 -3.07 -17.74
N SER A 133 -4.34 -3.03 -17.71
CA SER A 133 -5.11 -2.06 -18.49
C SER A 133 -4.88 -0.62 -18.01
N PHE A 134 -4.88 -0.38 -16.69
CA PHE A 134 -4.63 0.95 -16.13
C PHE A 134 -3.21 1.43 -16.46
N THR A 135 -2.21 0.57 -16.31
CA THR A 135 -0.83 0.90 -16.62
C THR A 135 -0.68 1.21 -18.10
N GLN A 136 -1.32 0.44 -18.99
CA GLN A 136 -1.29 0.72 -20.43
C GLN A 136 -1.90 2.10 -20.74
N ASP A 137 -3.12 2.37 -20.24
CA ASP A 137 -3.81 3.65 -20.47
C ASP A 137 -2.99 4.84 -19.96
N LEU A 138 -2.35 4.70 -18.79
CA LEU A 138 -1.48 5.73 -18.23
C LEU A 138 -0.25 5.96 -19.12
N MET A 139 0.39 4.89 -19.58
CA MET A 139 1.60 4.96 -20.41
C MET A 139 1.31 5.60 -21.77
N ASP A 140 0.18 5.25 -22.40
CA ASP A 140 -0.25 5.82 -23.68
C ASP A 140 -0.48 7.33 -23.55
N LYS A 141 -1.19 7.76 -22.50
CA LYS A 141 -1.38 9.18 -22.21
C LYS A 141 -0.07 9.91 -21.92
N MET A 142 0.83 9.28 -21.17
CA MET A 142 2.15 9.87 -20.89
C MET A 142 2.95 10.07 -22.18
N GLN A 143 2.87 9.15 -23.14
CA GLN A 143 3.54 9.31 -24.44
C GLN A 143 2.88 10.38 -25.31
N GLU A 144 1.55 10.52 -25.24
CA GLU A 144 0.81 11.54 -26.00
C GLU A 144 1.08 12.98 -25.50
N HIS A 145 1.18 13.15 -24.18
CA HIS A 145 1.19 14.49 -23.57
C HIS A 145 2.52 14.94 -22.98
N LEU A 146 3.50 14.05 -22.81
CA LEU A 146 4.83 14.41 -22.29
C LEU A 146 5.88 14.34 -23.39
N SER A 147 6.89 15.22 -23.31
CA SER A 147 8.08 15.06 -24.13
C SER A 147 8.86 13.82 -23.70
N ALA A 148 9.65 13.23 -24.59
CA ALA A 148 10.43 12.02 -24.30
C ALA A 148 11.37 12.19 -23.08
N ASP A 149 11.95 13.38 -22.89
CA ASP A 149 12.81 13.69 -21.74
C ASP A 149 12.02 13.71 -20.42
N VAL A 150 10.84 14.36 -20.40
CA VAL A 150 9.98 14.42 -19.23
C VAL A 150 9.40 13.04 -18.90
N TYR A 151 8.95 12.31 -19.92
CA TYR A 151 8.47 10.92 -19.81
C TYR A 151 9.51 10.04 -19.09
N LYS A 152 10.78 10.10 -19.53
CA LYS A 152 11.87 9.35 -18.90
C LYS A 152 12.08 9.76 -17.44
N LYS A 153 12.10 11.07 -17.14
CA LYS A 153 12.26 11.59 -15.77
C LYS A 153 11.14 11.16 -14.83
N VAL A 154 9.91 11.07 -15.32
CA VAL A 154 8.76 10.60 -14.53
C VAL A 154 8.91 9.11 -14.18
N LEU A 155 9.35 8.29 -15.13
CA LEU A 155 9.47 6.84 -14.94
C LEU A 155 10.75 6.40 -14.21
N THR A 156 11.80 7.22 -14.17
CA THR A 156 13.05 6.86 -13.47
C THR A 156 12.84 6.72 -11.97
N THR A 157 13.13 5.55 -11.41
CA THR A 157 12.96 5.21 -9.98
C THR A 157 13.95 5.91 -9.06
N THR A 158 14.98 6.56 -9.59
CA THR A 158 15.90 7.41 -8.83
C THR A 158 15.16 8.62 -8.26
N LYS A 159 14.73 8.54 -6.99
CA LYS A 159 14.54 9.75 -6.18
C LYS A 159 15.87 10.53 -6.25
N PRO A 160 15.90 11.83 -6.60
CA PRO A 160 16.99 12.66 -6.13
C PRO A 160 16.85 12.73 -4.61
N LYS A 161 17.49 11.80 -3.88
CA LYS A 161 17.58 11.90 -2.43
C LYS A 161 18.46 13.11 -2.14
N ASN A 162 17.90 14.17 -1.57
CA ASN A 162 18.75 15.11 -0.87
C ASN A 162 19.33 14.40 0.37
N HIS A 163 20.46 14.88 0.88
CA HIS A 163 21.17 14.24 1.99
C HIS A 163 20.30 14.10 3.25
N GLU A 164 19.35 15.01 3.44
CA GLU A 164 18.43 15.06 4.58
C GLU A 164 17.40 13.92 4.56
N ASP A 165 16.79 13.62 3.40
CA ASP A 165 15.85 12.49 3.26
C ASP A 165 16.55 11.15 3.53
N TYR A 166 17.83 11.01 3.15
CA TYR A 166 18.64 9.84 3.45
C TYR A 166 18.93 9.69 4.95
N ILE A 167 19.30 10.79 5.62
CA ILE A 167 19.54 10.79 7.06
C ILE A 167 18.27 10.41 7.82
N TYR A 168 17.12 10.98 7.44
CA TYR A 168 15.84 10.71 8.10
C TYR A 168 15.46 9.23 7.98
N GLU A 169 15.53 8.66 6.77
CA GLU A 169 15.22 7.25 6.54
C GLU A 169 16.18 6.34 7.32
N LYS A 170 17.49 6.63 7.31
CA LYS A 170 18.47 5.88 8.12
C LYS A 170 18.17 5.93 9.63
N GLN A 171 17.69 7.07 10.13
CA GLN A 171 17.30 7.24 11.53
C GLN A 171 16.06 6.39 11.88
N VAL A 172 15.07 6.33 10.98
CA VAL A 172 13.86 5.51 11.15
C VAL A 172 14.20 4.01 11.21
N TYR A 173 15.06 3.51 10.33
CA TYR A 173 15.52 2.11 10.38
C TYR A 173 16.23 1.78 11.69
N ARG A 174 17.12 2.67 12.15
CA ARG A 174 17.84 2.53 13.41
C ARG A 174 16.89 2.51 14.61
N ASN A 175 15.88 3.38 14.61
CA ASN A 175 14.91 3.46 15.72
C ASN A 175 13.98 2.24 15.76
N LEU A 176 13.74 1.58 14.63
CA LEU A 176 12.91 0.37 14.52
C LEU A 176 13.69 -0.94 14.71
N GLY A 177 15.01 -0.87 14.99
CA GLY A 177 15.85 -2.06 15.20
C GLY A 177 16.06 -2.92 13.94
N LEU A 178 15.87 -2.34 12.77
CA LEU A 178 15.99 -3.03 11.48
C LEU A 178 17.45 -2.96 10.97
N PRO A 179 17.90 -3.93 10.16
CA PRO A 179 19.24 -3.93 9.59
C PRO A 179 19.53 -2.63 8.84
N GLU A 180 20.80 -2.20 8.86
CA GLU A 180 21.22 -0.90 8.35
C GLU A 180 20.83 -0.73 6.87
N PHE A 181 20.27 0.43 6.52
CA PHE A 181 19.78 0.73 5.17
C PHE A 181 20.91 0.57 4.14
N ASP A 182 20.79 -0.43 3.26
CA ASP A 182 21.73 -0.70 2.18
C ASP A 182 21.27 -0.02 0.88
N GLN A 183 22.09 0.90 0.37
CA GLN A 183 21.81 1.65 -0.86
C GLN A 183 21.80 0.76 -2.11
N THR A 184 22.34 -0.45 -2.04
CA THR A 184 22.41 -1.40 -3.16
C THR A 184 21.14 -2.24 -3.32
N ASN A 185 20.28 -2.29 -2.29
CA ASN A 185 19.04 -3.05 -2.30
C ASN A 185 17.83 -2.10 -2.43
N HIS A 186 17.33 -1.91 -3.65
CA HIS A 186 16.20 -1.04 -3.99
C HIS A 186 14.82 -1.48 -3.42
N HIS A 187 14.78 -2.38 -2.44
CA HIS A 187 13.55 -3.11 -2.03
C HIS A 187 13.15 -2.96 -0.56
N HIS A 188 13.74 -2.03 0.19
CA HIS A 188 13.31 -1.81 1.58
C HIS A 188 12.66 -0.44 1.74
N HIS A 189 11.33 -0.44 1.89
CA HIS A 189 10.50 0.70 2.25
C HIS A 189 9.96 0.55 3.69
N LEU A 190 10.08 1.63 4.48
CA LEU A 190 9.53 1.84 5.83
C LEU A 190 8.75 3.17 5.88
N PRO A 191 7.94 3.38 6.94
CA PRO A 191 6.49 3.45 6.85
C PRO A 191 5.94 4.77 6.25
N ILE A 192 4.79 4.58 5.61
CA ILE A 192 3.77 5.51 5.13
C ILE A 192 3.81 6.90 5.78
N ARG A 193 4.12 7.94 4.97
CA ARG A 193 3.95 9.36 5.33
C ARG A 193 2.45 9.68 5.46
N SER A 194 1.91 9.66 6.68
CA SER A 194 0.53 10.04 7.01
C SER A 194 0.21 11.55 6.90
N ASP A 195 1.18 12.38 6.52
CA ASP A 195 1.00 13.85 6.48
C ASP A 195 0.64 14.42 5.10
N PHE A 196 0.61 13.61 4.04
CA PHE A 196 0.25 14.12 2.70
C PHE A 196 -1.26 14.31 2.50
N ASP A 197 -2.09 13.49 3.18
CA ASP A 197 -3.56 13.56 3.09
C ASP A 197 -4.16 14.82 3.73
N LYS A 198 -3.42 15.55 4.57
CA LYS A 198 -3.93 16.76 5.22
C LYS A 198 -4.04 17.97 4.29
N LYS A 199 -3.49 17.93 3.07
CA LYS A 199 -3.48 19.08 2.14
C LYS A 199 -4.33 18.92 0.88
N ILE A 200 -4.82 17.73 0.54
CA ILE A 200 -5.64 17.54 -0.65
C ILE A 200 -7.05 17.13 -0.23
N LYS A 201 -7.92 18.12 -0.03
CA LYS A 201 -9.37 17.90 0.03
C LYS A 201 -9.84 17.40 -1.34
N TRP A 202 -9.93 16.10 -1.52
CA TRP A 202 -10.68 15.51 -2.62
C TRP A 202 -12.16 15.83 -2.38
N ARG A 203 -12.70 16.78 -3.14
CA ARG A 203 -14.14 17.01 -3.18
C ARG A 203 -14.80 15.79 -3.79
N GLN A 204 -15.74 15.22 -3.05
CA GLN A 204 -16.73 14.25 -3.52
C GLN A 204 -17.60 14.86 -4.63
#